data_AF-A0A0W0G3Y1-F1
#
_entry.id   AF-A0A0W0G3Y1-F1
#
_cell.length_a   1.000
_cell.length_b   1.000
_cell.length_c   1.000
_cell.angle_alpha   90.00
_cell.angle_beta   90.00
_cell.angle_gamma   90.00
#
_symmetry.space_group_name_H-M   'P 1'
#
loop_
_entity.id
_entity.type
_entity.pdbx_description
1 polymer ?
#
loop_
_entity_poly.entity_id
_entity_poly.type
_entity_poly.pdbx_seq_one_letter_code
_entity_poly.pdbx_strand_id
1 'polypeptide(L)'
;MVQIDIFEKSLYVANVFLCILYGLELYLAFTTIYLLVVDLSRRTRKQKIFYVSYIISIVLVQALAVASNTALGYLMWLEHRDFPGGPMAYYTGITTSWNNFTGISSIELTNFLGNLLSLYRCYVIWGRNIPVMILPVLMFLTASGQYCSFT
;
A
#
# COMPACT_ATOMS: atom_id res chain seq x y z
N MET A 1 -3.22 -11.78 -29.06
CA MET A 1 -2.90 -13.06 -28.40
C MET A 1 -1.57 -12.97 -27.66
N VAL A 2 -0.42 -12.83 -28.34
CA VAL A 2 0.91 -12.71 -27.66
C VAL A 2 0.98 -11.61 -26.58
N GLN A 3 0.38 -10.45 -26.81
CA GLN A 3 0.40 -9.33 -25.84
C GLN A 3 -0.40 -9.62 -24.57
N ILE A 4 -1.44 -10.47 -24.65
CA ILE A 4 -2.32 -10.83 -23.53
C ILE A 4 -1.56 -11.80 -22.62
N ASP A 5 -0.89 -12.81 -23.22
CA ASP A 5 -0.10 -13.80 -22.49
C ASP A 5 1.07 -13.19 -21.69
N ILE A 6 1.72 -12.16 -22.26
CA ILE A 6 2.84 -11.47 -21.58
C ILE A 6 2.34 -10.69 -20.36
N PHE A 7 1.19 -10.04 -20.49
CA PHE A 7 0.62 -9.25 -19.40
C PHE A 7 0.16 -10.14 -18.23
N GLU A 8 -0.53 -11.25 -18.53
CA GLU A 8 -0.96 -12.22 -17.52
C GLU A 8 0.23 -12.76 -16.72
N LYS A 9 1.33 -13.13 -17.39
CA LYS A 9 2.56 -13.54 -16.72
C LYS A 9 3.16 -12.43 -15.85
N SER A 10 3.13 -11.18 -16.33
CA SER A 10 3.65 -10.05 -15.56
C SER A 10 2.83 -9.75 -14.30
N LEU A 11 1.50 -9.87 -14.36
CA LEU A 11 0.61 -9.73 -13.21
C LEU A 11 0.87 -10.81 -12.16
N TYR A 12 1.08 -12.05 -12.59
CA TYR A 12 1.43 -13.14 -11.68
C TYR A 12 2.73 -12.84 -10.93
N VAL A 13 3.78 -12.43 -11.67
CA VAL A 13 5.06 -12.03 -11.09
C VAL A 13 4.89 -10.85 -10.12
N ALA A 14 4.09 -9.85 -10.48
CA ALA A 14 3.81 -8.69 -9.63
C ALA A 14 3.14 -9.09 -8.30
N ASN A 15 2.16 -9.99 -8.31
CA ASN A 15 1.51 -10.48 -7.09
C ASN A 15 2.49 -11.25 -6.18
N VAL A 16 3.41 -12.03 -6.75
CA VAL A 16 4.46 -12.71 -5.96
C VAL A 16 5.39 -11.68 -5.31
N PHE A 17 5.82 -10.66 -6.05
CA PHE A 17 6.62 -9.57 -5.49
C PHE A 17 5.87 -8.81 -4.39
N LEU A 18 4.58 -8.55 -4.55
CA LEU A 18 3.74 -7.89 -3.54
C LEU A 18 3.75 -8.66 -2.21
N CYS A 19 3.62 -9.99 -2.23
CA CYS A 19 3.71 -10.83 -1.04
C CYS A 19 5.10 -10.77 -0.38
N ILE A 20 6.18 -10.79 -1.17
CA ILE A 20 7.55 -10.69 -0.64
C ILE A 20 7.79 -9.34 0.03
N LEU A 21 7.38 -8.25 -0.63
CA LEU A 21 7.51 -6.90 -0.10
C LEU A 21 6.69 -6.70 1.18
N TYR A 22 5.49 -7.28 1.26
CA TYR A 22 4.70 -7.28 2.48
C TYR A 22 5.39 -8.02 3.64
N GLY A 23 6.06 -9.13 3.37
CA GLY A 23 6.87 -9.83 4.38
C GLY A 23 8.02 -8.97 4.91
N LEU A 24 8.69 -8.22 4.02
CA LEU A 24 9.76 -7.29 4.40
C LEU A 24 9.20 -6.13 5.23
N GLU A 25 8.04 -5.58 4.86
CA GLU A 25 7.36 -4.54 5.62
C GLU A 25 7.00 -5.00 7.04
N LEU A 26 6.46 -6.22 7.19
CA LEU A 26 6.20 -6.83 8.49
C LEU A 26 7.47 -6.93 9.32
N TYR A 27 8.57 -7.41 8.74
CA TYR A 27 9.85 -7.50 9.44
C TYR A 27 10.32 -6.13 9.95
N LEU A 28 10.29 -5.10 9.08
CA LEU A 28 10.64 -3.73 9.47
C LEU A 28 9.73 -3.17 10.56
N ALA A 29 8.43 -3.46 10.50
CA ALA A 29 7.46 -3.06 11.52
C ALA A 29 7.81 -3.67 12.88
N PHE A 30 8.11 -4.98 12.93
CA PHE A 30 8.53 -5.65 14.15
C PHE A 30 9.85 -5.10 14.70
N THR A 31 10.86 -4.91 13.84
CA THR A 31 12.15 -4.33 14.26
C THR A 31 11.96 -2.93 14.84
N THR A 32 11.11 -2.10 14.22
CA THR A 32 10.82 -0.74 14.69
C THR A 32 10.10 -0.74 16.04
N ILE A 33 9.11 -1.62 16.22
CA ILE A 33 8.41 -1.77 17.50
C ILE A 33 9.39 -2.25 18.58
N TYR A 34 10.24 -3.22 18.26
CA TYR A 34 11.26 -3.73 19.19
C TYR A 34 12.22 -2.63 19.63
N LEU A 35 12.77 -1.87 18.69
CA LEU A 35 13.65 -0.73 18.99
C LEU A 35 12.94 0.32 19.85
N LEU A 36 11.68 0.65 19.54
CA LEU A 36 10.91 1.65 20.30
C LEU A 36 10.58 1.22 21.74
N VAL A 37 10.41 -0.09 21.96
CA VAL A 37 10.19 -0.68 23.29
C VAL A 37 11.48 -0.73 24.10
N VAL A 38 12.58 -1.15 23.48
CA VAL A 38 13.92 -1.24 24.09
C VAL A 38 14.51 0.15 24.37
N ASP A 39 14.22 1.15 23.54
CA ASP A 39 14.73 2.50 23.71
C ASP A 39 14.29 3.10 25.05
N LEU A 40 15.26 3.35 25.94
CA LEU A 40 15.06 4.03 27.23
C LEU A 40 14.94 5.57 27.06
N SER A 41 14.50 6.04 25.90
CA SER A 41 14.40 7.47 25.58
C SER A 41 13.28 8.15 26.38
N ARG A 42 13.49 9.42 26.76
CA ARG A 42 12.58 10.31 27.53
C ARG A 42 11.22 10.61 26.85
N ARG A 43 10.81 9.84 25.84
CA ARG A 43 9.47 9.97 25.25
C ARG A 43 8.41 9.47 26.21
N THR A 44 7.35 10.24 26.36
CA THR A 44 6.21 9.90 27.21
C THR A 44 5.61 8.57 26.75
N ARG A 45 5.25 7.69 27.69
CA ARG A 45 4.64 6.37 27.40
C ARG A 45 3.46 6.45 26.39
N LYS A 46 2.67 7.53 26.45
CA LYS A 46 1.58 7.84 25.51
C LYS A 46 2.04 8.00 24.05
N GLN A 47 3.17 8.66 23.83
CA GLN A 47 3.73 8.84 22.48
C GLN A 47 4.20 7.51 21.90
N LYS A 48 4.85 6.66 22.70
CA LYS A 48 5.28 5.32 22.26
C LYS A 48 4.08 4.47 21.82
N ILE A 49 3.01 4.45 22.62
CA ILE A 49 1.78 3.72 22.28
C ILE A 49 1.18 4.24 20.97
N PHE A 50 1.13 5.56 20.79
CA PHE A 50 0.63 6.17 19.55
C PHE A 50 1.42 5.74 18.31
N TYR A 51 2.76 5.67 18.39
CA TYR A 51 3.59 5.18 17.29
C TYR A 51 3.37 3.70 17.00
N VAL A 52 3.26 2.86 18.04
CA VAL A 52 2.98 1.44 17.86
C VAL A 52 1.61 1.23 17.21
N SER A 53 0.57 1.94 17.65
CA SER A 53 -0.75 1.85 17.03
C SER A 53 -0.73 2.32 15.57
N TYR A 54 0.06 3.35 15.26
CA TYR A 54 0.21 3.83 13.89
C TYR A 54 0.86 2.79 12.98
N ILE A 55 1.96 2.17 13.41
CA ILE A 55 2.64 1.10 12.66
C ILE A 55 1.71 -0.09 12.43
N ILE A 56 0.95 -0.50 13.47
CA ILE A 56 -0.02 -1.59 13.35
C ILE A 56 -1.12 -1.23 12.33
N SER A 57 -1.62 0.01 12.33
CA SER A 57 -2.64 0.41 11.35
C SER A 57 -2.14 0.34 9.90
N ILE A 58 -0.88 0.70 9.65
CA ILE A 58 -0.28 0.60 8.31
C ILE A 58 -0.24 -0.87 7.86
N VAL A 59 0.31 -1.74 8.70
CA VAL A 59 0.43 -3.17 8.39
C VAL A 59 -0.94 -3.80 8.15
N LEU A 60 -1.97 -3.41 8.91
CA LEU A 60 -3.34 -3.90 8.72
C LEU A 60 -3.94 -3.46 7.38
N VAL A 61 -3.77 -2.19 7.00
CA VAL A 61 -4.26 -1.67 5.71
C VAL A 61 -3.54 -2.38 4.56
N GLN A 62 -2.23 -2.58 4.68
CA GLN A 62 -1.46 -3.31 3.67
C GLN A 62 -1.85 -4.79 3.59
N ALA A 63 -2.18 -5.43 4.72
CA ALA A 63 -2.69 -6.81 4.73
C ALA A 63 -3.99 -6.93 3.92
N LEU A 64 -4.91 -5.98 4.05
CA LEU A 64 -6.15 -5.93 3.28
C LEU A 64 -5.89 -5.74 1.79
N ALA A 65 -4.89 -4.93 1.42
CA ALA A 65 -4.48 -4.78 0.03
C ALA A 65 -3.98 -6.12 -0.56
N VAL A 66 -3.10 -6.83 0.15
CA VAL A 66 -2.56 -8.12 -0.30
C VAL A 66 -3.65 -9.18 -0.39
N ALA A 67 -4.54 -9.23 0.60
CA ALA A 67 -5.68 -10.15 0.60
C ALA A 67 -6.61 -9.91 -0.60
N SER A 68 -6.93 -8.64 -0.89
CA SER A 68 -7.77 -8.26 -2.03
C SER A 68 -7.12 -8.62 -3.37
N ASN A 69 -5.82 -8.36 -3.53
CA ASN A 69 -5.06 -8.73 -4.74
C ASN A 69 -4.94 -10.25 -4.92
N THR A 70 -4.80 -10.99 -3.83
CA THR A 70 -4.74 -12.46 -3.85
C THR A 70 -6.10 -13.05 -4.21
N ALA A 71 -7.20 -12.50 -3.68
CA ALA A 71 -8.55 -12.91 -4.02
C ALA A 71 -8.89 -12.62 -5.50
N LEU A 72 -8.48 -11.46 -6.03
CA LEU A 72 -8.60 -11.16 -7.46
C LEU A 72 -7.80 -12.14 -8.33
N GLY A 73 -6.58 -12.48 -7.91
CA GLY A 73 -5.80 -13.54 -8.54
C GLY A 73 -6.55 -14.88 -8.54
N TYR A 74 -7.08 -15.30 -7.40
CA TYR A 74 -7.84 -16.55 -7.32
C TYR A 74 -9.02 -16.58 -8.30
N LEU A 75 -9.84 -15.52 -8.34
CA LEU A 75 -11.00 -15.44 -9.24
C LEU A 75 -10.60 -15.42 -10.72
N MET A 76 -9.53 -14.70 -11.06
CA MET A 76 -9.01 -14.57 -12.43
C MET A 76 -8.40 -15.87 -12.96
N TRP A 77 -7.62 -16.59 -12.14
CA TRP A 77 -6.83 -17.74 -12.59
C TRP A 77 -7.50 -19.09 -12.35
N LEU A 78 -8.32 -19.24 -11.31
CA LEU A 78 -8.94 -20.52 -10.95
C LEU A 78 -10.42 -20.63 -11.37
N GLU A 79 -11.22 -19.60 -11.10
CA GLU A 79 -12.69 -19.74 -11.19
C GLU A 79 -13.25 -19.34 -12.56
N HIS A 80 -12.67 -18.33 -13.21
CA HIS A 80 -13.17 -17.78 -14.48
C HIS A 80 -12.18 -17.97 -15.64
N ARG A 81 -11.49 -19.11 -15.67
CA ARG A 81 -10.53 -19.45 -16.72
C ARG A 81 -11.20 -19.61 -18.10
N ASP A 82 -12.46 -20.04 -18.13
CA ASP A 82 -13.24 -20.33 -19.35
C ASP A 82 -14.17 -19.18 -19.78
N PHE A 83 -13.97 -17.97 -19.23
CA PHE A 83 -14.81 -16.82 -19.60
C PHE A 83 -14.56 -16.39 -21.06
N PRO A 84 -15.61 -16.11 -21.86
CA PRO A 84 -15.43 -15.68 -23.26
C PRO A 84 -14.74 -14.31 -23.29
N GLY A 85 -13.50 -14.28 -23.79
CA GLY A 85 -12.63 -13.09 -23.76
C GLY A 85 -11.38 -13.24 -22.87
N GLY A 86 -11.29 -14.32 -22.11
CA GLY A 86 -10.13 -14.67 -21.30
C GLY A 86 -10.05 -13.93 -19.95
N PRO A 87 -9.05 -14.28 -19.11
CA PRO A 87 -8.88 -13.73 -17.76
C PRO A 87 -8.72 -12.20 -17.75
N MET A 88 -8.17 -11.63 -18.83
CA MET A 88 -8.02 -10.18 -19.00
C MET A 88 -9.37 -9.46 -19.18
N ALA A 89 -10.34 -10.04 -19.91
CA ALA A 89 -11.66 -9.43 -20.07
C ALA A 89 -12.43 -9.41 -18.74
N TYR A 90 -12.22 -10.44 -17.90
CA TYR A 90 -12.75 -10.51 -16.54
C TYR A 90 -12.12 -9.42 -15.64
N TYR A 91 -10.80 -9.24 -15.70
CA TYR A 91 -10.09 -8.18 -14.96
C TYR A 91 -10.59 -6.76 -15.34
N THR A 92 -10.80 -6.49 -16.63
CA THR A 92 -11.28 -5.17 -17.08
C THR A 92 -12.77 -4.95 -16.83
N GLY A 93 -13.59 -6.00 -16.76
CA GLY A 93 -15.03 -5.92 -16.51
C GLY A 93 -15.42 -5.81 -15.02
N ILE A 94 -14.47 -6.10 -14.13
CA ILE A 94 -14.65 -6.18 -12.67
C ILE A 94 -13.91 -5.05 -11.95
N THR A 95 -13.42 -4.08 -12.70
CA THR A 95 -12.86 -2.82 -12.19
C THR A 95 -13.80 -2.09 -11.22
N THR A 96 -15.11 -2.31 -11.30
CA THR A 96 -16.12 -1.77 -10.37
C THR A 96 -16.46 -2.69 -9.19
N SER A 97 -15.92 -3.91 -9.12
CA SER A 97 -16.17 -4.79 -7.99
C SER A 97 -15.42 -4.33 -6.75
N TRP A 98 -16.09 -4.46 -5.61
CA TRP A 98 -15.65 -4.00 -4.29
C TRP A 98 -14.19 -4.42 -3.95
N ASN A 99 -13.76 -5.60 -4.39
CA ASN A 99 -12.40 -6.10 -4.15
C ASN A 99 -11.32 -5.28 -4.86
N ASN A 100 -11.57 -4.80 -6.08
CA ASN A 100 -10.60 -4.01 -6.82
C ASN A 100 -10.49 -2.59 -6.23
N PHE A 101 -11.63 -1.97 -5.95
CA PHE A 101 -11.69 -0.66 -5.30
C PHE A 101 -11.04 -0.66 -3.91
N THR A 102 -11.30 -1.70 -3.10
CA THR A 102 -10.69 -1.86 -1.78
C THR A 102 -9.18 -2.08 -1.90
N GLY A 103 -8.74 -2.90 -2.86
CA GLY A 103 -7.32 -3.14 -3.10
C GLY A 103 -6.55 -1.87 -3.47
N ILE A 104 -7.06 -1.10 -4.45
CA ILE A 104 -6.43 0.14 -4.90
C ILE A 104 -6.44 1.19 -3.78
N SER A 105 -7.58 1.40 -3.13
CA SER A 105 -7.67 2.39 -2.03
C SER A 105 -6.75 2.05 -0.86
N SER A 106 -6.60 0.77 -0.51
CA SER A 106 -5.64 0.35 0.52
C SER A 106 -4.19 0.64 0.13
N ILE A 107 -3.80 0.42 -1.14
CA ILE A 107 -2.43 0.73 -1.60
C ILE A 107 -2.15 2.24 -1.51
N GLU A 108 -3.10 3.06 -1.96
CA GLU A 108 -2.98 4.52 -1.88
C GLU A 108 -2.92 5.02 -0.43
N LEU A 109 -3.72 4.42 0.47
CA LEU A 109 -3.67 4.71 1.90
C LEU A 109 -2.31 4.33 2.50
N THR A 110 -1.73 3.18 2.17
CA THR A 110 -0.39 2.81 2.63
C THR A 110 0.66 3.79 2.13
N ASN A 111 0.60 4.18 0.85
CA ASN A 111 1.51 5.17 0.28
C ASN A 111 1.39 6.52 1.00
N PHE A 112 0.16 6.97 1.28
CA PHE A 112 -0.09 8.18 2.04
C PHE A 112 0.51 8.13 3.46
N LEU A 113 0.29 7.03 4.18
CA LEU A 113 0.82 6.82 5.53
C LEU A 113 2.36 6.74 5.53
N GLY A 114 2.95 6.12 4.51
CA GLY A 114 4.41 6.06 4.33
C GLY A 114 5.03 7.45 4.12
N ASN A 115 4.39 8.28 3.31
CA ASN A 115 4.83 9.64 3.08
C ASN A 115 4.67 10.52 4.32
N LEU A 116 3.56 10.36 5.07
CA LEU A 116 3.37 11.02 6.36
C LEU A 116 4.50 10.70 7.35
N LEU A 117 4.93 9.42 7.40
CA LEU A 117 6.01 8.97 8.27
C LEU A 117 7.36 9.60 7.89
N SER A 118 7.69 9.59 6.59
CA SER A 118 8.94 10.20 6.08
C SER A 118 8.99 11.70 6.40
N LEU A 119 7.87 12.36 6.21
CA LEU A 119 7.70 13.79 6.41
C LEU A 119 7.74 14.16 7.91
N TYR A 120 7.24 13.30 8.80
CA TYR A 120 7.45 13.42 10.25
C TYR A 120 8.94 13.36 10.63
N ARG A 121 9.74 12.47 10.03
CA ARG A 121 11.19 12.36 10.31
C ARG A 121 11.92 13.62 9.85
N CYS A 122 11.62 14.12 8.65
CA CYS A 122 12.18 15.36 8.15
C CYS A 122 11.82 16.54 9.07
N TYR A 123 10.57 16.64 9.53
CA TYR A 123 10.13 17.70 10.43
C TYR A 123 10.89 17.71 11.77
N VAL A 124 11.16 16.53 12.35
CA VAL A 124 11.94 16.40 13.59
C VAL A 124 13.40 16.82 13.38
N ILE A 125 14.01 16.44 12.25
CA ILE A 125 15.42 16.76 11.94
C ILE A 125 15.59 18.26 11.64
N TRP A 126 14.64 18.88 10.95
CA TRP A 126 14.74 20.28 10.48
C TRP A 126 14.19 21.33 11.46
N GLY A 127 13.86 20.94 12.69
CA GLY A 127 13.59 21.91 13.76
C GLY A 127 12.44 22.89 13.46
N ARG A 128 11.35 22.42 12.83
CA ARG A 128 10.11 23.18 12.57
C ARG A 128 10.15 24.22 11.44
N ASN A 129 10.99 24.04 10.41
CA ASN A 129 10.91 24.85 9.20
C ASN A 129 9.84 24.30 8.22
N ILE A 130 8.62 24.82 8.31
CA ILE A 130 7.42 24.42 7.54
C ILE A 130 7.54 24.55 6.00
N PRO A 131 8.31 25.49 5.37
CA PRO A 131 8.22 25.68 3.91
C PRO A 131 8.74 24.51 3.07
N VAL A 132 9.62 23.63 3.60
CA VAL A 132 10.11 22.44 2.88
C VAL A 132 9.11 21.27 2.90
N MET A 133 8.12 21.33 3.79
CA MET A 133 7.03 20.37 3.90
C MET A 133 5.94 20.58 2.85
N ILE A 134 5.92 21.74 2.18
CA ILE A 134 4.95 22.08 1.14
C ILE A 134 5.22 21.26 -0.13
N LEU A 135 6.48 21.07 -0.50
CA LEU A 135 6.87 20.42 -1.76
C LEU A 135 6.36 18.96 -1.86
N PRO A 136 6.53 18.09 -0.84
CA PRO A 136 5.96 16.74 -0.87
C PRO A 136 4.43 16.73 -0.82
N VAL A 137 3.81 17.66 -0.10
CA VAL A 137 2.34 17.76 0.02
C VAL A 137 1.71 18.21 -1.30
N LEU A 138 2.35 19.14 -2.00
CA LEU A 138 1.91 19.63 -3.30
C LEU A 138 2.04 18.54 -4.37
N MET A 139 3.13 17.76 -4.31
CA MET A 139 3.33 16.59 -5.18
C MET A 139 2.27 15.50 -4.92
N PHE A 140 1.83 15.34 -3.67
CA PHE A 140 0.72 14.46 -3.30
C PHE A 140 -0.64 14.94 -3.82
N LEU A 141 -0.93 16.23 -3.70
CA LEU A 141 -2.17 16.84 -4.21
C LEU A 141 -2.26 16.75 -5.74
N THR A 142 -1.13 16.87 -6.44
CA THR A 142 -1.10 16.66 -7.89
C THR A 142 -1.34 15.20 -8.27
N ALA A 143 -0.82 14.25 -7.49
CA ALA A 143 -1.05 12.83 -7.74
C ALA A 143 -2.52 12.46 -7.48
N SER A 144 -3.10 12.84 -6.33
CA SER A 144 -4.50 12.55 -6.00
C SER A 144 -5.51 13.18 -6.98
N GLY A 145 -5.19 14.35 -7.53
CA GLY A 145 -5.99 15.01 -8.57
C GLY A 145 -6.08 14.21 -9.88
N GLN A 146 -5.04 13.45 -10.25
CA GLN A 146 -5.08 12.62 -11.46
C GLN A 146 -6.10 11.48 -11.33
N TYR A 147 -6.20 10.82 -10.18
CA TYR A 147 -7.14 9.70 -9.99
C TYR A 147 -8.61 10.14 -10.00
N CYS A 148 -8.90 11.36 -9.55
CA CYS A 148 -10.25 11.96 -9.64
C CYS A 148 -10.63 12.29 -11.09
N SER A 149 -9.66 12.40 -12.00
CA SER A 149 -9.87 12.69 -13.42
C SER A 149 -10.16 11.44 -14.26
N PHE A 150 -10.00 10.24 -13.68
CA PHE A 150 -10.25 8.94 -14.33
C PHE A 150 -11.54 8.27 -13.84
N THR A 151 -12.34 8.95 -13.01
CA THR A 151 -13.73 8.59 -12.66
C THR A 151 -14.68 9.40 -13.51
#